data_AF-A0A061N756-F1
#
_entry.id   AF-A0A061N756-F1
#
_cell.length_a   1.000
_cell.length_b   1.000
_cell.length_c   1.000
_cell.angle_alpha   90.00
_cell.angle_beta   90.00
_cell.angle_gamma   90.00
#
_symmetry.space_group_name_H-M   'P 1'
#
loop_
_entity.id
_entity.type
_entity.pdbx_description
1 polymer ?
#
loop_
_entity_poly.entity_id
_entity_poly.type
_entity_poly.pdbx_seq_one_letter_code
_entity_poly.pdbx_strand_id
1 'polypeptide(L)'
;MAMQMRNVQDTLLTPFSFRFYESVGYLKKTLHTGITTVRDAGFADVGMKRAIDQGLIEGPRMQVSINPLTITGGHGDNWNVSGVDTTFPHYPGMPSGLCDGKEEVRKVVRQMLRAGADVIKVHATGGVSSPTDHPEFTQFSQEELAVMVEEATFRNGIKVMAHAQGAEGIKKRHSCRHSFN
;
A
#
# COMPACT_ATOMS: atom_id res chain seq x y z
N MET A 1 -17.32 -0.43 2.84
CA MET A 1 -17.06 0.17 4.16
C MET A 1 -16.07 1.29 3.94
N ALA A 2 -16.49 2.55 4.12
CA ALA A 2 -15.61 3.69 3.93
C ALA A 2 -14.50 3.64 4.98
N MET A 3 -13.25 3.86 4.56
CA MET A 3 -12.15 4.16 5.48
C MET A 3 -12.60 5.35 6.34
N GLN A 4 -12.87 5.12 7.61
CA GLN A 4 -13.26 6.21 8.51
C GLN A 4 -12.00 7.04 8.74
N MET A 5 -11.87 8.10 7.94
CA MET A 5 -10.73 9.00 8.02
C MET A 5 -10.80 9.69 9.38
N ARG A 6 -9.85 9.34 10.25
CA ARG A 6 -9.59 10.07 11.48
C ARG A 6 -9.23 11.50 11.12
N ASN A 7 -9.67 12.46 11.92
CA ASN A 7 -9.13 13.80 11.83
C ASN A 7 -7.63 13.77 12.23
N VAL A 8 -6.93 14.88 11.98
CA VAL A 8 -5.49 14.96 12.26
C VAL A 8 -5.19 14.75 13.75
N GLN A 9 -6.01 15.30 14.64
CA GLN A 9 -5.83 15.17 16.09
C GLN A 9 -5.92 13.70 16.54
N ASP A 10 -6.96 12.98 16.11
CA ASP A 10 -7.15 11.56 16.43
C ASP A 10 -6.01 10.72 15.86
N THR A 11 -5.53 11.06 14.66
CA THR A 11 -4.41 10.37 14.02
C THR A 11 -3.13 10.48 14.84
N LEU A 12 -2.84 11.69 15.34
CA LEU A 12 -1.67 11.98 16.18
C LEU A 12 -1.75 11.34 17.56
N LEU A 13 -2.96 11.26 18.14
CA LEU A 13 -3.16 10.72 19.50
C LEU A 13 -3.37 9.21 19.53
N THR A 14 -3.64 8.56 18.40
CA THR A 14 -3.82 7.11 18.35
C THR A 14 -2.48 6.39 18.58
N PRO A 15 -2.36 5.54 19.61
CA PRO A 15 -1.19 4.70 19.80
C PRO A 15 -0.98 3.74 18.63
N PHE A 16 0.26 3.55 18.19
CA PHE A 16 0.61 2.70 17.05
C PHE A 16 -0.08 1.32 17.08
N SER A 17 -0.03 0.63 18.22
CA SER A 17 -0.58 -0.73 18.37
C SER A 17 -2.11 -0.80 18.29
N PHE A 18 -2.81 0.29 18.60
CA PHE A 18 -4.28 0.32 18.66
C PHE A 18 -4.91 -0.09 17.31
N ARG A 19 -4.27 0.30 16.20
CA ARG A 19 -4.78 0.06 14.84
C ARG A 19 -4.87 -1.41 14.48
N PHE A 20 -3.99 -2.25 15.02
CA PHE A 20 -4.04 -3.70 14.81
C PHE A 20 -5.24 -4.33 15.54
N TYR A 21 -5.58 -3.85 16.73
CA TYR A 21 -6.77 -4.34 17.44
C TYR A 21 -8.06 -3.81 16.82
N GLU A 22 -8.02 -2.58 16.31
CA GLU A 22 -9.13 -1.99 15.56
C GLU A 22 -9.42 -2.79 14.27
N SER A 23 -8.37 -3.22 13.56
CA SER A 23 -8.51 -3.98 12.31
C SER A 23 -9.17 -5.35 12.51
N VAL A 24 -9.03 -5.99 13.68
CA VAL A 24 -9.74 -7.24 14.03
C VAL A 24 -11.26 -7.08 13.85
N GLY A 25 -11.81 -5.95 14.31
CA GLY A 25 -13.23 -5.64 14.16
C GLY A 25 -13.64 -5.48 12.70
N TYR A 26 -12.79 -4.86 11.87
CA TYR A 26 -13.04 -4.68 10.44
C TYR A 26 -12.94 -5.99 9.66
N LEU A 27 -11.98 -6.85 9.98
CA LEU A 27 -11.81 -8.17 9.37
C LEU A 27 -13.02 -9.06 9.64
N LYS A 28 -13.48 -9.13 10.90
CA LYS A 28 -14.68 -9.88 11.28
C LYS A 28 -15.92 -9.38 10.55
N LYS A 29 -16.15 -8.06 10.53
CA LYS A 29 -17.28 -7.46 9.79
C LYS A 29 -17.23 -7.79 8.31
N THR A 30 -16.04 -7.70 7.69
CA THR A 30 -15.85 -8.04 6.27
C THR A 30 -16.21 -9.49 5.99
N LEU A 31 -15.74 -10.42 6.84
CA LEU A 31 -16.09 -11.84 6.72
C LEU A 31 -17.61 -12.06 6.86
N HIS A 32 -18.23 -11.39 7.83
CA HIS A 32 -19.67 -11.51 8.11
C HIS A 32 -20.56 -10.94 7.00
N THR A 33 -20.02 -10.10 6.11
CA THR A 33 -20.70 -9.72 4.86
C THR A 33 -20.60 -10.75 3.73
N GLY A 34 -19.94 -11.88 3.96
CA GLY A 34 -19.76 -12.95 2.98
C GLY A 34 -18.48 -12.84 2.15
N ILE A 35 -17.64 -11.83 2.40
CA ILE A 35 -16.35 -11.68 1.72
C ILE A 35 -15.35 -12.64 2.38
N THR A 36 -14.92 -13.68 1.67
CA THR A 36 -14.05 -14.73 2.22
C THR A 36 -12.56 -14.55 1.85
N THR A 37 -12.24 -13.59 0.98
CA THR A 37 -10.87 -13.26 0.59
C THR A 37 -10.75 -11.78 0.28
N VAL A 38 -9.67 -11.16 0.75
CA VAL A 38 -9.33 -9.77 0.48
C VAL A 38 -7.90 -9.66 -0.02
N ARG A 39 -7.68 -8.71 -0.93
CA ARG A 39 -6.34 -8.24 -1.28
C ARG A 39 -6.16 -6.87 -0.66
N ASP A 40 -5.36 -6.83 0.39
CA ASP A 40 -5.00 -5.59 1.06
C ASP A 40 -4.26 -4.66 0.09
N ALA A 41 -4.55 -3.37 0.19
CA ALA A 41 -4.00 -2.35 -0.66
C ALA A 41 -2.98 -1.45 0.06
N GLY A 42 -2.53 -1.85 1.25
CA GLY A 42 -1.53 -1.17 2.04
C GLY A 42 -1.74 -1.34 3.53
N PHE A 43 -0.64 -1.31 4.27
CA PHE A 43 -0.55 -1.28 5.73
C PHE A 43 -0.84 -2.59 6.45
N ALA A 44 -1.42 -3.61 5.80
CA ALA A 44 -1.48 -4.94 6.38
C ALA A 44 -0.14 -5.67 6.25
N ASP A 45 0.42 -6.09 7.38
CA ASP A 45 1.61 -6.93 7.41
C ASP A 45 1.28 -8.43 7.39
N VAL A 46 2.32 -9.26 7.24
CA VAL A 46 2.19 -10.73 7.27
C VAL A 46 1.70 -11.24 8.62
N GLY A 47 1.90 -10.49 9.71
CA GLY A 47 1.43 -10.86 11.04
C GLY A 47 -0.09 -10.99 11.08
N MET A 48 -0.82 -10.02 10.50
CA MET A 48 -2.28 -10.08 10.41
C MET A 48 -2.76 -11.27 9.57
N LYS A 49 -2.14 -11.50 8.41
CA LYS A 49 -2.44 -12.67 7.57
C LYS A 49 -2.23 -13.98 8.33
N ARG A 50 -1.07 -14.14 8.97
CA ARG A 50 -0.72 -15.33 9.76
C ARG A 50 -1.68 -15.54 10.93
N ALA A 51 -2.11 -14.48 11.59
CA ALA A 51 -3.08 -14.58 12.70
C ALA A 51 -4.43 -15.11 12.22
N ILE A 52 -4.89 -14.74 11.02
CA ILE A 52 -6.10 -15.31 10.40
C ILE A 52 -5.87 -16.77 10.00
N ASP A 53 -4.76 -17.07 9.32
CA ASP A 53 -4.44 -18.42 8.85
C ASP A 53 -4.31 -19.42 10.03
N GLN A 54 -3.89 -18.94 11.20
CA GLN A 54 -3.77 -19.73 12.44
C GLN A 54 -5.04 -19.70 13.31
N GLY A 55 -6.10 -19.01 12.89
CA GLY A 55 -7.36 -18.93 13.64
C GLY A 55 -7.31 -18.07 14.91
N LEU A 56 -6.26 -17.27 15.11
CA LEU A 56 -6.17 -16.32 16.23
C LEU A 56 -7.14 -15.14 16.05
N ILE A 57 -7.39 -14.74 14.80
CA ILE A 57 -8.32 -13.68 14.43
C ILE A 57 -9.32 -14.24 13.41
N GLU A 58 -10.61 -13.99 13.64
CA GLU A 58 -11.65 -14.27 12.66
C GLU A 58 -11.61 -13.22 11.53
N GLY A 59 -11.37 -13.65 10.30
CA GLY A 59 -11.30 -12.77 9.14
C GLY A 59 -11.23 -13.50 7.79
N PRO A 60 -11.37 -12.77 6.67
CA PRO A 60 -11.16 -13.34 5.33
C PRO A 60 -9.71 -13.72 5.10
N ARG A 61 -9.44 -14.69 4.21
CA ARG A 61 -8.07 -14.95 3.72
C ARG A 61 -7.48 -13.68 3.12
N MET A 62 -6.20 -13.43 3.38
CA MET A 62 -5.55 -12.19 2.93
C MET A 62 -4.45 -12.43 1.91
N GLN A 63 -4.40 -11.57 0.89
CA GLN A 63 -3.18 -11.23 0.17
C GLN A 63 -2.71 -9.85 0.67
N VAL A 64 -1.46 -9.72 1.09
CA VAL A 64 -0.94 -8.48 1.69
C VAL A 64 0.03 -7.75 0.77
N SER A 65 -0.06 -6.42 0.71
CA SER A 65 0.91 -5.59 -0.01
C SER A 65 1.97 -4.94 0.88
N ILE A 66 1.85 -5.07 2.20
CA ILE A 66 2.72 -4.48 3.22
C ILE A 66 2.62 -2.95 3.27
N ASN A 67 3.20 -2.26 2.29
CA ASN A 67 3.17 -0.81 2.18
C ASN A 67 3.14 -0.41 0.69
N PRO A 68 2.28 0.53 0.27
CA PRO A 68 2.33 1.07 -1.08
C PRO A 68 3.67 1.78 -1.36
N LEU A 69 4.23 1.56 -2.54
CA LEU A 69 5.33 2.38 -3.04
C LEU A 69 4.81 3.76 -3.46
N THR A 70 5.52 4.81 -3.04
CA THR A 70 5.17 6.21 -3.28
C THR A 70 6.44 7.03 -3.52
N ILE A 71 6.35 8.06 -4.35
CA ILE A 71 7.42 9.06 -4.52
C ILE A 71 7.39 10.09 -3.39
N THR A 72 8.45 10.88 -3.26
CA THR A 72 8.44 12.11 -2.45
C THR A 72 7.31 13.04 -2.89
N GLY A 73 6.49 13.48 -1.94
CA GLY A 73 5.27 14.26 -2.19
C GLY A 73 4.15 13.48 -2.89
N GLY A 74 4.24 12.15 -2.92
CA GLY A 74 3.27 11.27 -3.56
C GLY A 74 2.09 10.88 -2.66
N HIS A 75 1.22 10.00 -3.16
CA HIS A 75 -0.06 9.71 -2.48
C HIS A 75 0.10 9.08 -1.10
N GLY A 76 1.20 8.35 -0.88
CA GLY A 76 1.52 7.72 0.40
C GLY A 76 2.37 8.58 1.33
N ASP A 77 2.85 9.74 0.85
CA ASP A 77 3.67 10.67 1.61
C ASP A 77 2.77 11.72 2.28
N ASN A 78 2.62 11.62 3.60
CA ASN A 78 1.78 12.54 4.38
C ASN A 78 2.63 13.57 5.13
N TRP A 79 3.75 13.96 4.52
CA TRP A 79 4.52 15.13 4.93
C TRP A 79 3.76 16.41 4.58
N ASN A 80 3.35 17.17 5.60
CA ASN A 80 2.59 18.40 5.41
C ASN A 80 3.52 19.60 5.15
N VAL A 81 3.01 20.60 4.44
CA VAL A 81 3.72 21.88 4.20
C VAL A 81 4.07 22.63 5.50
N SER A 82 3.37 22.32 6.60
CA SER A 82 3.67 22.83 7.94
C SER A 82 4.92 22.21 8.58
N GLY A 83 5.54 21.21 7.94
CA GLY A 83 6.63 20.41 8.49
C GLY A 83 6.19 19.29 9.43
N VAL A 84 4.88 19.12 9.65
CA VAL A 84 4.33 18.01 10.44
C VAL A 84 4.23 16.77 9.55
N ASP A 85 4.99 15.74 9.89
CA ASP A 85 4.88 14.43 9.25
C ASP A 85 3.79 13.59 9.92
N THR A 86 2.80 13.20 9.13
CA THR A 86 1.71 12.30 9.55
C THR A 86 1.73 10.97 8.81
N THR A 87 2.82 10.69 8.09
CA THR A 87 3.04 9.43 7.39
C THR A 87 3.01 8.29 8.38
N PHE A 88 2.36 7.20 7.98
CA PHE A 88 2.26 6.04 8.85
C PHE A 88 3.67 5.50 9.15
N PRO A 89 4.07 5.36 10.43
CA PRO A 89 5.45 5.04 10.77
C PRO A 89 5.81 3.66 10.23
N HIS A 90 6.99 3.55 9.63
CA HIS A 90 7.54 2.26 9.27
C HIS A 90 7.97 1.49 10.52
N TYR A 91 7.92 0.16 10.45
CA TYR A 91 8.34 -0.75 11.51
C TYR A 91 8.89 -2.04 10.90
N PRO A 92 9.50 -2.96 11.68
CA PRO A 92 10.18 -4.13 11.09
C PRO A 92 9.32 -4.99 10.15
N GLY A 93 8.00 -5.08 10.39
CA GLY A 93 7.04 -5.80 9.54
C GLY A 93 6.51 -5.01 8.36
N MET A 94 6.75 -3.70 8.31
CA MET A 94 6.29 -2.79 7.26
C MET A 94 7.34 -1.71 7.01
N PRO A 95 8.31 -1.96 6.09
CA PRO A 95 9.30 -0.96 5.71
C PRO A 95 8.64 0.26 5.04
N SER A 96 9.38 1.36 4.92
CA SER A 96 8.91 2.54 4.19
C SER A 96 8.70 2.22 2.71
N GLY A 97 7.61 2.74 2.14
CA GLY A 97 7.32 2.68 0.70
C GLY A 97 7.86 3.87 -0.10
N LEU A 98 8.45 4.87 0.58
CA LEU A 98 9.00 6.06 -0.05
C LEU A 98 10.27 5.71 -0.85
N CYS A 99 10.27 6.01 -2.15
CA CYS A 99 11.43 5.80 -3.02
C CYS A 99 11.40 6.69 -4.26
N ASP A 100 12.56 7.19 -4.64
CA ASP A 100 12.74 8.03 -5.83
C ASP A 100 13.89 7.50 -6.70
N GLY A 101 13.62 7.28 -7.97
CA GLY A 101 14.58 6.72 -8.92
C GLY A 101 14.67 5.19 -8.89
N LYS A 102 15.19 4.65 -10.00
CA LYS A 102 15.19 3.21 -10.30
C LYS A 102 15.86 2.34 -9.22
N GLU A 103 16.99 2.78 -8.68
CA GLU A 103 17.76 1.99 -7.71
C GLU A 103 17.06 1.93 -6.35
N GLU A 104 16.45 3.04 -5.91
CA GLU A 104 15.67 3.06 -4.67
C GLU A 104 14.40 2.24 -4.81
N VAL A 105 13.69 2.40 -5.94
CA VAL A 105 12.52 1.59 -6.27
C VAL A 105 12.86 0.10 -6.21
N ARG A 106 13.95 -0.32 -6.85
CA ARG A 106 14.42 -1.71 -6.82
C ARG A 106 14.64 -2.20 -5.39
N LYS A 107 15.33 -1.39 -4.57
CA LYS A 107 15.61 -1.69 -3.17
C LYS A 107 14.32 -1.81 -2.35
N VAL A 108 13.38 -0.89 -2.51
CA VAL A 108 12.11 -0.88 -1.75
C VAL A 108 11.21 -2.04 -2.15
N VAL A 109 11.11 -2.37 -3.44
CA VAL A 109 10.38 -3.58 -3.89
C VAL A 109 10.95 -4.82 -3.22
N ARG A 110 12.28 -4.98 -3.21
CA ARG A 110 12.95 -6.09 -2.50
C ARG A 110 12.67 -6.09 -0.99
N GLN A 111 12.54 -4.93 -0.36
CA GLN A 111 12.17 -4.83 1.04
C GLN A 111 10.72 -5.28 1.30
N MET A 112 9.76 -4.91 0.44
CA MET A 112 8.37 -5.39 0.51
C MET A 112 8.29 -6.90 0.34
N LEU A 113 9.04 -7.43 -0.63
CA LEU A 113 9.14 -8.87 -0.87
C LEU A 113 9.80 -9.61 0.30
N ARG A 114 10.80 -9.01 0.96
CA ARG A 114 11.42 -9.54 2.18
C ARG A 114 10.44 -9.54 3.35
N ALA A 115 9.59 -8.52 3.45
CA ALA A 115 8.52 -8.43 4.44
C ALA A 115 7.36 -9.41 4.17
N GLY A 116 7.35 -10.07 3.00
CA GLY A 116 6.41 -11.12 2.64
C GLY A 116 5.17 -10.63 1.90
N ALA A 117 5.28 -9.54 1.13
CA ALA A 117 4.22 -9.09 0.24
C ALA A 117 3.80 -10.19 -0.76
N ASP A 118 2.49 -10.43 -0.86
CA ASP A 118 1.87 -11.28 -1.89
C ASP A 118 1.63 -10.51 -3.21
N VAL A 119 1.59 -9.17 -3.13
CA VAL A 119 1.36 -8.25 -4.25
C VAL A 119 2.14 -6.97 -4.01
N ILE A 120 2.69 -6.36 -5.06
CA ILE A 120 3.33 -5.04 -4.97
C ILE A 120 2.29 -3.96 -5.26
N LYS A 121 2.09 -3.02 -4.32
CA LYS A 121 1.20 -1.87 -4.53
C LYS A 121 2.00 -0.62 -4.84
N VAL A 122 1.55 0.16 -5.81
CA VAL A 122 2.18 1.41 -6.24
C VAL A 122 1.15 2.55 -6.36
N HIS A 123 1.57 3.78 -6.10
CA HIS A 123 0.82 4.99 -6.41
C HIS A 123 1.26 5.54 -7.77
N ALA A 124 0.48 5.30 -8.82
CA ALA A 124 0.80 5.78 -10.18
C ALA A 124 0.16 7.14 -10.50
N THR A 125 -0.75 7.62 -9.65
CA THR A 125 -1.23 9.00 -9.62
C THR A 125 -1.35 9.48 -8.19
N GLY A 126 -1.59 10.78 -8.01
CA GLY A 126 -2.02 11.29 -6.72
C GLY A 126 -3.40 10.78 -6.30
N GLY A 127 -3.80 11.17 -5.11
CA GLY A 127 -5.09 10.80 -4.54
C GLY A 127 -5.92 12.00 -4.11
N VAL A 128 -7.09 11.70 -3.56
CA VAL A 128 -8.08 12.72 -3.19
C VAL A 128 -7.74 13.39 -1.85
N SER A 129 -6.99 12.71 -1.00
CA SER A 129 -6.79 13.08 0.42
C SER A 129 -5.34 13.36 0.79
N SER A 130 -4.45 13.46 -0.20
CA SER A 130 -3.03 13.72 0.04
C SER A 130 -2.76 15.21 0.20
N PRO A 131 -1.74 15.59 1.00
CA PRO A 131 -1.51 16.98 1.34
C PRO A 131 -0.97 17.81 0.17
N THR A 132 -0.26 17.17 -0.77
CA THR A 132 0.59 17.87 -1.75
C THR A 132 0.43 17.38 -3.19
N ASP A 133 -0.40 16.36 -3.45
CA ASP A 133 -0.63 15.82 -4.79
C ASP A 133 -2.06 16.05 -5.31
N HIS A 134 -2.36 15.54 -6.50
CA HIS A 134 -3.69 15.60 -7.11
C HIS A 134 -3.95 14.31 -7.92
N PRO A 135 -5.21 13.83 -8.04
CA PRO A 135 -5.55 12.63 -8.81
C PRO A 135 -5.13 12.65 -10.28
N GLU A 136 -4.97 13.84 -10.86
CA GLU A 136 -4.50 14.02 -12.24
C GLU A 136 -2.98 13.99 -12.39
N PHE A 137 -2.25 14.18 -11.29
CA PHE A 137 -0.79 14.19 -11.31
C PHE A 137 -0.29 12.76 -11.37
N THR A 138 0.49 12.49 -12.41
CA THR A 138 1.10 11.16 -12.58
C THR A 138 2.28 11.01 -11.63
N GLN A 139 2.36 9.87 -10.98
CA GLN A 139 3.43 9.50 -10.05
C GLN A 139 4.23 8.33 -10.62
N PHE A 140 5.53 8.33 -10.34
CA PHE A 140 6.56 7.50 -10.97
C PHE A 140 6.70 7.69 -12.51
N SER A 141 7.95 7.64 -12.95
CA SER A 141 8.30 7.49 -14.36
C SER A 141 7.97 6.10 -14.87
N GLN A 142 7.89 5.95 -16.20
CA GLN A 142 7.66 4.65 -16.82
C GLN A 142 8.82 3.67 -16.52
N GLU A 143 10.04 4.18 -16.37
CA GLU A 143 11.20 3.35 -16.06
C GLU A 143 11.14 2.81 -14.62
N GLU A 144 10.72 3.63 -13.66
CA GLU A 144 10.52 3.19 -12.28
C GLU A 144 9.42 2.13 -12.19
N LEU A 145 8.29 2.34 -12.87
CA LEU A 145 7.22 1.34 -12.92
C LEU A 145 7.69 0.02 -13.57
N ALA A 146 8.54 0.10 -14.59
CA ALA A 146 9.12 -1.09 -15.22
C ALA A 146 10.02 -1.87 -14.26
N VAL A 147 10.84 -1.17 -13.45
CA VAL A 147 11.66 -1.81 -12.40
C VAL A 147 10.80 -2.54 -11.38
N MET A 148 9.67 -1.95 -10.98
CA MET A 148 8.75 -2.59 -10.02
C MET A 148 8.19 -3.90 -10.57
N VAL A 149 7.77 -3.89 -11.83
CA VAL A 149 7.26 -5.09 -12.51
C VAL A 149 8.36 -6.14 -12.69
N GLU A 150 9.56 -5.72 -13.06
CA GLU A 150 10.72 -6.61 -13.23
C GLU A 150 11.05 -7.35 -11.93
N GLU A 151 11.23 -6.64 -10.83
CA GLU A 151 11.56 -7.24 -9.52
C GLU A 151 10.45 -8.15 -9.00
N ALA A 152 9.18 -7.78 -9.20
CA ALA A 152 8.05 -8.62 -8.84
C ALA A 152 8.03 -9.92 -9.69
N THR A 153 8.39 -9.83 -10.97
CA THR A 153 8.49 -10.98 -11.87
C THR A 153 9.57 -11.97 -11.42
N PHE A 154 10.73 -11.49 -10.98
CA PHE A 154 11.82 -12.33 -10.45
C PHE A 154 11.43 -13.11 -9.19
N ARG A 155 10.32 -12.75 -8.54
CA ARG A 155 9.83 -13.39 -7.31
C ARG A 155 8.57 -14.20 -7.58
N ASN A 156 8.68 -15.13 -8.53
CA ASN A 156 7.60 -16.04 -8.90
C ASN A 156 6.39 -15.32 -9.53
N GLY A 157 6.63 -14.25 -10.28
CA GLY A 157 5.55 -13.56 -11.00
C GLY A 157 4.55 -12.85 -10.09
N ILE A 158 4.98 -12.37 -8.92
CA ILE A 158 4.14 -11.53 -8.04
C ILE A 158 3.57 -10.37 -8.86
N LYS A 159 2.29 -10.09 -8.68
CA LYS A 159 1.57 -9.07 -9.43
C LYS A 159 1.83 -7.69 -8.86
N VAL A 160 1.68 -6.67 -9.71
CA VAL A 160 1.71 -5.27 -9.30
C VAL A 160 0.30 -4.71 -9.37
N MET A 161 -0.12 -3.92 -8.37
CA MET A 161 -1.40 -3.22 -8.34
C MET A 161 -1.15 -1.71 -8.27
N ALA A 162 -1.78 -0.94 -9.14
CA ALA A 162 -1.62 0.52 -9.20
C ALA A 162 -2.85 1.25 -8.68
N HIS A 163 -2.64 2.26 -7.85
CA HIS A 163 -3.59 3.37 -7.72
C HIS A 163 -3.44 4.29 -8.93
N ALA A 164 -4.52 4.50 -9.68
CA ALA A 164 -4.55 5.40 -10.82
C ALA A 164 -5.96 5.95 -11.00
N GLN A 165 -6.12 7.27 -10.88
CA GLN A 165 -7.41 7.95 -11.07
C GLN A 165 -7.43 8.79 -12.36
N GLY A 166 -6.38 9.58 -12.61
CA GLY A 166 -6.24 10.35 -13.85
C GLY A 166 -6.08 9.48 -15.11
N ALA A 167 -6.60 9.97 -16.25
CA ALA A 167 -6.59 9.25 -17.53
C ALA A 167 -5.18 8.82 -17.97
N GLU A 168 -4.16 9.65 -17.74
CA GLU A 168 -2.77 9.33 -18.05
C GLU A 168 -2.20 8.23 -17.15
N GLY A 169 -2.57 8.19 -15.87
CA GLY A 169 -2.23 7.08 -14.97
C GLY A 169 -2.84 5.76 -15.43
N ILE A 170 -4.09 5.79 -15.92
CA ILE A 170 -4.77 4.62 -16.48
C ILE A 170 -4.07 4.12 -17.75
N LYS A 171 -3.59 5.02 -18.62
CA LYS A 171 -2.80 4.66 -19.81
C LYS A 171 -1.44 4.05 -19.46
N LYS A 172 -0.72 4.60 -18.46
CA LYS A 172 0.55 4.00 -17.98
C LYS A 172 0.35 2.64 -17.32
N ARG A 173 -0.78 2.39 -16.64
CA ARG A 173 -1.15 1.04 -16.19
C ARG A 173 -1.23 0.07 -17.37
N HIS A 174 -1.71 0.54 -18.52
CA HIS A 174 -1.93 -0.32 -19.67
C HIS A 174 -0.65 -0.74 -20.40
N SER A 175 0.43 0.05 -20.34
CA SER A 175 1.73 -0.33 -20.92
C SER A 175 2.39 -1.51 -20.18
N CYS A 176 1.95 -1.82 -18.95
CA CYS A 176 2.45 -2.96 -18.16
C CYS A 176 1.44 -4.14 -18.05
N ARG A 177 0.43 -4.22 -18.94
CA ARG A 177 -0.73 -5.14 -18.87
C ARG A 177 -0.47 -6.62 -18.57
N HIS A 178 0.72 -7.17 -18.79
CA HIS A 178 0.99 -8.58 -18.49
C HIS A 178 1.22 -8.89 -17.00
N SER A 179 1.26 -7.87 -16.14
CA SER A 179 1.65 -8.02 -14.73
C SER A 179 0.67 -7.42 -13.71
N PHE A 180 -0.47 -6.87 -14.16
CA PHE A 180 -1.40 -6.08 -13.32
C PHE A 180 -2.77 -6.72 -13.00
N ASN A 181 -3.04 -7.94 -13.47
CA ASN A 181 -4.19 -8.74 -13.06
C ASN A 181 -3.76 -9.89 -12.18
#